data_AF-A0A5F2HUT5-F1
#
_entry.id   AF-A0A5F2HUT5-F1
#
_cell.length_a   1.000
_cell.length_b   1.000
_cell.length_c   1.000
_cell.angle_alpha   90.00
_cell.angle_beta   90.00
_cell.angle_gamma   90.00
#
_symmetry.space_group_name_H-M   'P 1'
#
loop_
_entity.id
_entity.type
_entity.pdbx_description
1 polymer ?
#
loop_
_entity_poly.entity_id
_entity_poly.type
_entity_poly.pdbx_seq_one_letter_code
_entity_poly.pdbx_strand_id
1 'polypeptide(L)'
;TIPDGVIADKLAALTPRGTYATVKGAIHFSFLQECKPGGAELLKESGEVDPICADGGSRSRADLHAELVGLIRSDLQRAFKDPM
;
A
#
# COMPACT_ATOMS: atom_id res chain seq x y z
N THR A 1 -11.20 5.27 7.79
CA THR A 1 -10.40 6.51 7.67
C THR A 1 -8.93 6.13 7.75
N ILE A 2 -8.01 6.96 7.22
CA ILE A 2 -6.57 6.70 7.36
C ILE A 2 -6.15 7.22 8.75
N PRO A 3 -5.44 6.43 9.58
CA PRO A 3 -4.97 6.90 10.88
C PRO A 3 -4.01 8.09 10.76
N ASP A 4 -4.05 9.01 11.71
CA ASP A 4 -3.21 10.23 11.70
C ASP A 4 -1.70 9.92 11.67
N GLY A 5 -1.29 8.81 12.29
CA GLY A 5 0.11 8.35 12.26
C GLY A 5 0.55 7.76 10.92
N VAL A 6 -0.37 7.59 9.96
CA VAL A 6 -0.13 6.97 8.64
C VAL A 6 -0.40 7.95 7.50
N ILE A 7 -1.31 8.92 7.69
CA ILE A 7 -1.62 9.92 6.66
C ILE A 7 -0.41 10.84 6.43
N ALA A 8 -0.02 11.01 5.16
CA ALA A 8 1.21 11.72 4.77
C ALA A 8 0.96 12.89 3.80
N ASP A 9 -0.29 13.32 3.65
CA ASP A 9 -0.70 14.41 2.76
C ASP A 9 0.01 15.74 3.10
N LYS A 10 0.05 16.08 4.40
CA LYS A 10 0.73 17.28 4.91
C LYS A 10 2.24 17.21 4.70
N LEU A 11 2.84 16.03 4.92
CA LEU A 11 4.27 15.86 4.70
C LEU A 11 4.62 16.05 3.21
N ALA A 12 3.84 15.44 2.31
CA ALA A 12 4.04 15.60 0.88
C ALA A 12 3.99 17.08 0.46
N ALA A 13 3.01 17.84 0.97
CA ALA A 13 2.87 19.27 0.68
C ALA A 13 4.06 20.14 1.15
N LEU A 14 4.81 19.69 2.16
CA LEU A 14 5.99 20.40 2.68
C LEU A 14 7.28 20.07 1.93
N THR A 15 7.29 19.01 1.11
CA THR A 15 8.49 18.57 0.40
C THR A 15 8.52 19.14 -1.03
N PRO A 16 9.65 19.71 -1.51
CA PRO A 16 9.71 20.42 -2.80
C PRO A 16 9.26 19.62 -4.03
N ARG A 17 9.34 18.29 -3.98
CA ARG A 17 8.89 17.37 -5.05
C ARG A 17 7.94 16.29 -4.53
N GLY A 18 7.30 16.53 -3.39
CA GLY A 18 6.40 15.58 -2.75
C GLY A 18 5.16 15.33 -3.58
N THR A 19 4.78 14.06 -3.66
CA THR A 19 3.49 13.63 -4.19
C THR A 19 2.81 12.76 -3.14
N TYR A 20 1.48 12.74 -3.17
CA TYR A 20 0.68 11.91 -2.28
C TYR A 20 -0.39 11.20 -3.10
N ALA A 21 -0.52 9.90 -2.89
CA ALA A 21 -1.55 9.07 -3.49
C ALA A 21 -2.07 8.07 -2.45
N THR A 22 -3.35 7.72 -2.56
CA THR A 22 -3.99 6.68 -1.76
C THR A 22 -4.57 5.62 -2.66
N VAL A 23 -4.39 4.35 -2.32
CA VAL A 23 -4.98 3.23 -3.06
C VAL A 23 -6.30 2.84 -2.41
N LYS A 24 -7.41 3.05 -3.13
CA LYS A 24 -8.74 2.75 -2.61
C LYS A 24 -8.92 1.24 -2.42
N GLY A 25 -9.37 0.86 -1.22
CA GLY A 25 -9.58 -0.55 -0.84
C GLY A 25 -8.33 -1.25 -0.31
N ALA A 26 -7.18 -0.57 -0.22
CA ALA A 26 -6.02 -1.07 0.51
C ALA A 26 -6.16 -0.80 2.02
N ILE A 27 -5.58 -1.68 2.83
CA ILE A 27 -5.31 -1.45 4.26
C ILE A 27 -3.81 -1.38 4.50
N HIS A 28 -3.40 -1.13 5.74
CA HIS A 28 -1.98 -1.06 6.10
C HIS A 28 -1.21 -2.31 5.66
N PHE A 29 -1.78 -3.51 5.76
CA PHE A 29 -1.08 -4.75 5.37
C PHE A 29 -1.09 -5.07 3.87
N SER A 30 -1.84 -4.32 3.04
CA SER A 30 -1.94 -4.59 1.60
C SER A 30 -0.62 -4.38 0.84
N PHE A 31 0.37 -3.69 1.42
CA PHE A 31 1.71 -3.57 0.80
C PHE A 31 2.55 -4.85 0.92
N LEU A 32 2.21 -5.75 1.85
CA LEU A 32 2.89 -7.03 2.00
C LEU A 32 2.64 -7.92 0.78
N GLN A 33 3.46 -8.95 0.61
CA GLN A 33 3.30 -9.95 -0.43
C GLN A 33 1.92 -10.65 -0.39
N GLU A 34 1.53 -11.25 -1.51
CA GLU A 34 0.41 -12.18 -1.56
C GLU A 34 0.60 -13.34 -0.58
N CYS A 35 -0.45 -13.63 0.20
CA CYS A 35 -0.43 -14.76 1.10
C CYS A 35 -0.45 -16.06 0.30
N LYS A 36 0.37 -17.01 0.72
CA LYS A 36 0.34 -18.37 0.17
C LYS A 36 -0.99 -19.05 0.52
N PRO A 37 -1.41 -20.07 -0.23
CA PRO A 37 -2.54 -20.92 0.17
C PRO A 37 -2.37 -21.43 1.60
N GLY A 38 -3.40 -21.31 2.44
CA GLY A 38 -3.36 -21.68 3.86
C GLY A 38 -2.69 -20.64 4.78
N GLY A 39 -2.20 -19.52 4.25
CA GLY A 39 -1.45 -18.52 5.03
C GLY A 39 -2.31 -17.79 6.06
N ALA A 40 -3.57 -17.48 5.73
CA ALA A 40 -4.48 -16.80 6.65
C ALA A 40 -4.83 -17.70 7.85
N GLU A 41 -5.06 -18.98 7.58
CA GLU A 41 -5.35 -20.00 8.58
C GLU A 41 -4.15 -20.20 9.51
N LEU A 42 -2.95 -20.34 8.96
CA LEU A 42 -1.72 -20.50 9.74
C LEU A 42 -1.49 -19.32 10.69
N LEU A 43 -1.68 -18.08 10.21
CA LEU A 43 -1.54 -16.88 11.04
C LEU A 43 -2.55 -16.91 12.20
N LYS A 44 -3.81 -17.23 11.90
CA LYS A 44 -4.86 -17.36 12.92
C LYS A 44 -4.53 -18.43 13.96
N GLU A 45 -4.00 -19.59 13.53
CA GLU A 45 -3.58 -20.67 14.43
C GLU A 45 -2.40 -20.27 15.33
N SER A 46 -1.50 -19.41 14.84
CA SER A 46 -0.41 -18.85 15.66
C SER A 46 -0.84 -17.74 16.63
N GLY A 47 -2.11 -17.34 16.62
CA GLY A 47 -2.64 -16.28 17.48
C GLY A 47 -2.45 -14.87 16.92
N GLU A 48 -2.16 -14.74 15.62
CA GLU A 48 -2.14 -13.43 14.96
C GLU A 48 -3.55 -12.85 14.90
N VAL A 49 -3.67 -11.59 15.32
CA VAL A 49 -4.94 -10.85 15.37
C VAL A 49 -5.03 -9.82 14.25
N ASP A 50 -3.89 -9.45 13.66
CA ASP A 50 -3.84 -8.49 12.59
C ASP A 50 -4.33 -9.09 11.25
N PRO A 51 -5.05 -8.31 10.43
CA PRO A 51 -5.58 -8.75 9.14
C PRO A 51 -4.50 -8.82 8.04
N ILE A 52 -3.36 -9.49 8.31
CA ILE A 52 -2.18 -9.55 7.42
C ILE A 52 -2.51 -10.12 6.03
N CYS A 53 -3.41 -11.10 5.96
CA CYS A 53 -3.84 -11.73 4.70
C CYS A 53 -5.18 -11.22 4.16
N ALA A 54 -5.76 -10.19 4.78
CA ALA A 54 -6.97 -9.55 4.29
C ALA A 54 -6.64 -8.19 3.64
N ASP A 55 -7.57 -7.69 2.83
CA ASP A 55 -7.51 -6.38 2.21
C ASP A 55 -8.82 -5.61 2.46
N GLY A 56 -8.83 -4.30 2.17
CA GLY A 56 -9.88 -3.38 2.62
C GLY A 56 -11.19 -3.39 1.85
N GLY A 57 -11.45 -4.41 1.03
CA GLY A 57 -12.66 -4.48 0.21
C GLY A 57 -12.70 -5.69 -0.71
N SER A 58 -13.32 -5.53 -1.87
CA SER A 58 -13.52 -6.61 -2.85
C SER A 58 -12.37 -6.80 -3.84
N ARG A 59 -11.33 -5.96 -3.76
CA ARG A 59 -10.17 -6.04 -4.65
C ARG A 59 -9.19 -7.07 -4.13
N SER A 60 -8.62 -7.87 -5.03
CA SER A 60 -7.54 -8.79 -4.65
C SER A 60 -6.26 -8.01 -4.34
N ARG A 61 -5.38 -8.59 -3.52
CA ARG A 61 -4.04 -8.04 -3.27
C ARG A 61 -3.27 -7.82 -4.56
N ALA A 62 -3.36 -8.76 -5.51
CA ALA A 62 -2.74 -8.64 -6.83
C ALA A 62 -3.23 -7.38 -7.58
N ASP A 63 -4.53 -7.07 -7.55
CA ASP A 63 -5.09 -5.87 -8.19
C ASP A 63 -4.62 -4.58 -7.51
N LEU A 64 -4.45 -4.60 -6.18
CA LEU A 64 -3.90 -3.48 -5.42
C LEU A 64 -2.42 -3.28 -5.76
N HIS A 65 -1.66 -4.37 -5.86
CA HIS A 65 -0.25 -4.36 -6.25
C HIS A 65 -0.05 -3.87 -7.67
N ALA A 66 -0.91 -4.25 -8.61
CA ALA A 66 -0.85 -3.75 -9.98
C ALA A 66 -1.02 -2.23 -10.06
N GLU A 67 -1.94 -1.66 -9.27
CA GLU A 67 -2.10 -0.19 -9.16
C GLU A 67 -0.87 0.46 -8.52
N LEU A 68 -0.34 -0.11 -7.43
CA LEU A 68 0.88 0.36 -6.78
C LEU A 68 2.07 0.38 -7.74
N VAL A 69 2.26 -0.69 -8.53
CA VAL A 69 3.33 -0.76 -9.55
C VAL A 69 3.18 0.35 -10.58
N GLY A 70 1.95 0.65 -11.00
CA GLY A 70 1.66 1.79 -11.89
C GLY A 70 2.07 3.13 -11.29
N LEU A 71 1.59 3.41 -10.06
CA LEU A 71 1.89 4.63 -9.33
C LEU A 71 3.39 4.83 -9.11
N ILE A 72 4.08 3.80 -8.58
CA ILE A 72 5.52 3.82 -8.31
C ILE A 72 6.30 4.03 -9.61
N ARG A 73 5.96 3.30 -10.68
CA ARG A 73 6.63 3.45 -11.97
C ARG A 73 6.49 4.87 -12.52
N SER A 74 5.28 5.43 -12.49
CA SER A 74 5.03 6.80 -12.94
C SER A 74 5.80 7.82 -12.11
N ASP A 75 5.88 7.63 -10.79
CA ASP A 75 6.61 8.51 -9.89
C ASP A 75 8.12 8.48 -10.15
N LEU A 76 8.70 7.28 -10.25
CA LEU A 76 10.11 7.09 -10.59
C LEU A 76 10.45 7.67 -11.97
N GLN A 77 9.59 7.48 -12.97
CA GLN A 77 9.77 8.07 -14.29
C GLN A 77 9.77 9.60 -14.25
N ARG A 78 8.90 10.22 -13.46
CA ARG A 78 8.90 11.68 -13.25
C ARG A 78 10.19 12.12 -12.56
N ALA A 79 10.52 11.48 -11.43
CA ALA A 79 11.66 11.84 -10.59
C ALA A 79 13.01 11.73 -11.29
N PHE A 80 13.15 10.78 -12.22
CA PHE A 80 14.40 10.56 -12.97
C PHE A 80 14.47 11.26 -14.34
N LYS A 81 13.36 11.83 -14.85
CA LYS A 81 13.36 12.62 -16.08
C LYS A 81 13.80 14.07 -15.85
N ASP A 82 13.52 14.62 -14.68
CA ASP A 82 13.90 15.98 -14.32
C ASP A 82 15.19 15.95 -13.47
N PRO A 83 16.38 16.26 -14.04
CA PRO A 83 17.60 16.34 -13.27
C PRO A 83 17.47 17.43 -12.18
N MET A 84 18.01 17.12 -10.99
CA MET A 84 18.06 18.03 -9.85
C MET A 84 18.87 19.29 -10.14
#